data_AF-A0A0F7ZMF6-F1
#
_entry.id   AF-A0A0F7ZMF6-F1
#
_cell.length_a   1.000
_cell.length_b   1.000
_cell.length_c   1.000
_cell.angle_alpha   90.00
_cell.angle_beta   90.00
_cell.angle_gamma   90.00
#
_symmetry.space_group_name_H-M   'P 1'
#
loop_
_entity.id
_entity.type
_entity.pdbx_description
1 polymer ?
#
loop_
_entity_poly.entity_id
_entity_poly.type
_entity_poly.pdbx_seq_one_letter_code
_entity_poly.pdbx_strand_id
1 'polypeptide(L)'
;MATEDERYRQSSQFRLWSFSPASLRELRAKTNSLAKQQIAARTGSALEFLTPDEETRLVKFFTVELIRAAQFCELPTEIRSTAAVFLRRFYITNSVMTYPPTELLKTCLFFGCKAEGFYIRLSKLAEKFPNTTSEQILAGEFLLCQGIRFAFDVRHPFRALEGAIVELRRRLPTEEPRINNAHARAREVLKFSALITDVYFHFTPSQVMMAAILVADSGLVDTLLPSSDNTQGQGGDGAVGAHTDLREKIMTTIESCRAMLEDEPPERMADYWGTPEIVKSMKPLRKKLQKCRDPDRADLVALQRARREQAAGKPAKPSAGAVGDGGVFGEGDARDVKRRKVGTGDDVFGPPL
;
A
#
# COMPACT_ATOMS: atom_id res chain seq x y z
N MET A 1 20.79 20.90 8.13
CA MET A 1 20.31 19.50 8.01
C MET A 1 19.00 19.53 7.25
N ALA A 2 18.71 18.54 6.41
CA ALA A 2 17.39 18.46 5.76
C ALA A 2 16.29 18.34 6.82
N THR A 3 15.18 19.06 6.64
CA THR A 3 14.03 19.00 7.55
C THR A 3 13.41 17.59 7.52
N GLU A 4 12.64 17.23 8.56
CA GLU A 4 11.92 15.96 8.64
C GLU A 4 11.02 15.73 7.41
N ASP A 5 10.42 16.82 6.92
CA ASP A 5 9.61 16.92 5.72
C ASP A 5 10.39 16.57 4.46
N GLU A 6 11.56 17.18 4.26
CA GLU A 6 12.46 16.86 3.14
C GLU A 6 12.91 15.39 3.19
N ARG A 7 13.22 14.88 4.39
CA ARG A 7 13.62 13.47 4.57
C ARG A 7 12.48 12.50 4.24
N TYR A 8 11.23 12.84 4.57
CA TYR A 8 10.09 12.03 4.18
C TYR A 8 9.89 12.04 2.65
N ARG A 9 10.05 13.20 2.00
CA ARG A 9 9.94 13.32 0.53
C ARG A 9 11.00 12.52 -0.23
N GLN A 10 12.12 12.17 0.40
CA GLN A 10 13.14 11.28 -0.18
C GLN A 10 12.78 9.78 -0.10
N SER A 11 11.78 9.41 0.71
CA SER A 11 11.36 8.01 0.88
C SER A 11 10.74 7.43 -0.39
N SER A 12 10.84 6.11 -0.56
CA SER A 12 10.15 5.38 -1.63
C SER A 12 8.64 5.49 -1.51
N GLN A 13 8.10 5.55 -0.30
CA GLN A 13 6.67 5.72 -0.06
C GLN A 13 6.14 7.05 -0.62
N PHE A 14 6.84 8.16 -0.40
CA PHE A 14 6.43 9.44 -0.98
C PHE A 14 6.60 9.44 -2.50
N ARG A 15 7.77 9.02 -2.98
CA ARG A 15 8.13 9.15 -4.40
C ARG A 15 7.37 8.21 -5.33
N LEU A 16 6.98 7.03 -4.86
CA LEU A 16 6.39 5.98 -5.69
C LEU A 16 4.94 5.64 -5.33
N TRP A 17 4.50 5.96 -4.10
CA TRP A 17 3.23 5.47 -3.56
C TRP A 17 2.39 6.57 -2.89
N SER A 18 2.64 7.84 -3.21
CA SER A 18 1.79 8.96 -2.79
C SER A 18 1.21 9.66 -4.01
N PHE A 19 -0.11 9.81 -4.05
CA PHE A 19 -0.89 10.23 -5.20
C PHE A 19 -1.96 11.23 -4.79
N SER A 20 -2.36 12.10 -5.71
CA SER A 20 -3.64 12.80 -5.58
C SER A 20 -4.81 11.81 -5.74
N PRO A 21 -6.01 12.11 -5.20
CA PRO A 21 -7.20 11.27 -5.41
C PRO A 21 -7.54 11.06 -6.89
N ALA A 22 -7.37 12.10 -7.73
CA ALA A 22 -7.61 12.01 -9.16
C ALA A 22 -6.63 11.06 -9.85
N SER A 23 -5.32 11.23 -9.60
CA SER A 23 -4.28 10.38 -10.20
C SER A 23 -4.38 8.91 -9.76
N LEU A 24 -4.79 8.64 -8.51
CA LEU A 24 -4.99 7.27 -8.05
C LEU A 24 -6.18 6.60 -8.76
N ARG A 25 -7.28 7.34 -8.96
CA ARG A 25 -8.46 6.86 -9.69
C ARG A 25 -8.12 6.58 -11.15
N GLU A 26 -7.39 7.49 -11.79
CA GLU A 26 -6.92 7.31 -13.17
C GLU A 26 -6.00 6.10 -13.30
N LEU A 27 -5.05 5.93 -12.37
CA LEU A 27 -4.14 4.78 -12.35
C LEU A 27 -4.90 3.45 -12.26
N ARG A 28 -5.90 3.35 -11.36
CA ARG A 28 -6.77 2.16 -11.26
C ARG A 28 -7.56 1.91 -12.54
N ALA A 29 -8.14 2.96 -13.13
CA ALA A 29 -8.88 2.84 -14.39
C ALA A 29 -7.99 2.36 -15.54
N LYS A 30 -6.77 2.89 -15.63
CA LYS A 30 -5.76 2.50 -16.62
C LYS A 30 -5.32 1.05 -16.44
N THR A 31 -4.99 0.64 -15.21
CA THR A 31 -4.63 -0.75 -14.88
C THR A 31 -5.75 -1.73 -15.26
N ASN A 32 -7.00 -1.40 -14.91
CA ASN A 32 -8.17 -2.20 -15.28
C ASN A 32 -8.35 -2.29 -16.80
N SER A 33 -8.24 -1.17 -17.52
CA SER A 33 -8.36 -1.14 -18.99
C SER A 33 -7.27 -1.96 -19.67
N LEU A 34 -6.02 -1.86 -19.22
CA LEU A 34 -4.92 -2.62 -19.78
C LEU A 34 -5.12 -4.13 -19.57
N ALA A 35 -5.55 -4.55 -18.38
CA ALA A 35 -5.85 -5.94 -18.10
C ALA A 35 -6.98 -6.47 -19.00
N LYS A 36 -8.05 -5.70 -19.20
CA LYS A 36 -9.14 -6.05 -20.12
C LYS A 36 -8.64 -6.26 -21.55
N GLN A 37 -7.82 -5.34 -22.06
CA GLN A 37 -7.27 -5.45 -23.41
C GLN A 37 -6.38 -6.69 -23.56
N GLN A 38 -5.50 -6.95 -22.60
CA GLN A 38 -4.62 -8.11 -22.62
C GLN A 38 -5.40 -9.43 -22.55
N ILE A 39 -6.40 -9.54 -21.69
CA ILE A 39 -7.20 -10.76 -21.53
C ILE A 39 -8.10 -10.96 -22.76
N ALA A 40 -8.73 -9.90 -23.27
CA ALA A 40 -9.57 -9.98 -24.48
C ALA A 40 -8.74 -10.42 -25.70
N ALA A 41 -7.53 -9.88 -25.87
CA ALA A 41 -6.63 -10.27 -26.95
C ALA A 41 -6.23 -11.76 -26.89
N ARG A 42 -6.12 -12.35 -25.70
CA ARG A 42 -5.79 -13.77 -25.51
C ARG A 42 -6.98 -14.71 -25.65
N THR A 43 -8.13 -14.31 -25.12
CA THR A 43 -9.32 -15.17 -25.02
C THR A 43 -10.26 -15.06 -26.22
N GLY A 44 -10.12 -14.00 -27.04
CA GLY A 44 -10.93 -13.78 -28.24
C GLY A 44 -12.43 -13.60 -28.00
N SER A 45 -12.87 -13.44 -26.74
CA SER A 45 -14.28 -13.44 -26.33
C SER A 45 -14.69 -12.13 -25.67
N ALA A 46 -15.94 -11.73 -25.90
CA ALA A 46 -16.59 -10.61 -25.22
C ALA A 46 -16.99 -11.03 -23.78
N LEU A 47 -15.99 -11.16 -22.91
CA LEU A 47 -16.20 -11.47 -21.49
C LEU A 47 -16.75 -10.24 -20.75
N GLU A 48 -17.62 -10.47 -19.78
CA GLU A 48 -18.05 -9.42 -18.85
C GLU A 48 -16.97 -9.19 -17.79
N PHE A 49 -16.09 -8.20 -18.04
CA PHE A 49 -14.99 -7.86 -17.15
C PHE A 49 -15.42 -7.03 -15.94
N LEU A 50 -14.57 -7.03 -14.90
CA LEU A 50 -14.77 -6.20 -13.71
C LEU A 50 -14.61 -4.70 -14.03
N THR A 51 -15.42 -3.85 -13.39
CA THR A 51 -15.20 -2.39 -13.37
C THR A 51 -14.12 -2.02 -12.35
N PRO A 52 -13.50 -0.83 -12.46
CA PRO A 52 -12.54 -0.35 -11.46
C PRO A 52 -13.10 -0.31 -10.03
N ASP A 53 -14.40 -0.01 -9.88
CA ASP A 53 -15.07 0.01 -8.57
C ASP A 53 -15.30 -1.40 -8.02
N GLU A 54 -15.67 -2.35 -8.89
CA GLU A 54 -15.78 -3.77 -8.53
C GLU A 54 -14.41 -4.33 -8.10
N GLU A 55 -13.33 -4.00 -8.81
CA GLU A 55 -11.96 -4.34 -8.41
C GLU A 55 -11.60 -3.73 -7.06
N THR A 56 -11.88 -2.44 -6.86
CA THR A 56 -11.59 -1.75 -5.58
C THR A 56 -12.33 -2.41 -4.42
N ARG A 57 -13.60 -2.80 -4.61
CA ARG A 57 -14.39 -3.53 -3.61
C ARG A 57 -13.80 -4.92 -3.31
N LEU A 58 -13.34 -5.65 -4.33
CA LEU A 58 -12.66 -6.94 -4.14
C LEU A 58 -11.34 -6.77 -3.39
N VAL A 59 -10.53 -5.77 -3.73
CA VAL A 59 -9.27 -5.49 -3.04
C VAL A 59 -9.52 -5.15 -1.57
N LYS A 60 -10.53 -4.33 -1.26
CA LYS A 60 -10.94 -4.06 0.14
C LYS A 60 -11.30 -5.36 0.87
N PHE A 61 -12.16 -6.20 0.27
CA PHE A 61 -12.54 -7.48 0.84
C PHE A 61 -11.33 -8.37 1.14
N PHE A 62 -10.43 -8.56 0.18
CA PHE A 62 -9.22 -9.36 0.39
C PHE A 62 -8.22 -8.73 1.36
N THR A 63 -8.22 -7.39 1.50
CA THR A 63 -7.42 -6.73 2.53
C THR A 63 -7.95 -7.02 3.93
N VAL A 64 -9.28 -7.06 4.11
CA VAL A 64 -9.89 -7.48 5.39
C VAL A 64 -9.57 -8.95 5.68
N GLU A 65 -9.70 -9.83 4.69
CA GLU A 65 -9.32 -11.24 4.85
C GLU A 65 -7.84 -11.39 5.19
N LEU A 66 -6.96 -10.54 4.64
CA LEU A 66 -5.53 -10.50 4.99
C LEU A 66 -5.34 -10.12 6.46
N ILE A 67 -6.02 -9.09 6.94
CA ILE A 67 -5.95 -8.64 8.34
C ILE A 67 -6.39 -9.77 9.28
N ARG A 68 -7.50 -10.46 8.96
CA ARG A 68 -7.98 -11.62 9.73
C ARG A 68 -7.00 -12.78 9.70
N ALA A 69 -6.47 -13.11 8.53
CA ALA A 69 -5.46 -14.15 8.38
C ALA A 69 -4.20 -13.83 9.19
N ALA A 70 -3.74 -12.57 9.18
CA ALA A 70 -2.61 -12.14 9.99
C ALA A 70 -2.89 -12.27 11.50
N GLN A 71 -4.11 -11.95 11.96
CA GLN A 71 -4.53 -12.14 13.36
C GLN A 71 -4.54 -13.63 13.74
N PHE A 72 -5.11 -14.48 12.89
CA PHE A 72 -5.11 -15.95 13.08
C PHE A 72 -3.70 -16.55 13.08
N CYS A 73 -2.80 -15.97 12.27
CA CYS A 73 -1.38 -16.32 12.27
C CYS A 73 -0.60 -15.71 13.44
N GLU A 74 -1.26 -14.95 14.32
CA GLU A 74 -0.65 -14.26 15.48
C GLU A 74 0.49 -13.31 15.07
N LEU A 75 0.41 -12.74 13.87
CA LEU A 75 1.43 -11.84 13.37
C LEU A 75 1.33 -10.46 14.04
N PRO A 76 2.49 -9.87 14.42
CA PRO A 76 2.60 -8.50 14.89
C PRO A 76 1.87 -7.47 14.03
N THR A 77 1.47 -6.36 14.66
CA THR A 77 0.69 -5.30 14.01
C THR A 77 1.44 -4.65 12.84
N GLU A 78 2.75 -4.42 12.97
CA GLU A 78 3.59 -3.87 11.90
C GLU A 78 3.55 -4.79 10.67
N ILE A 79 3.88 -6.07 10.85
CA ILE A 79 3.85 -7.09 9.78
C ILE A 79 2.50 -7.15 9.07
N ARG A 80 1.41 -7.17 9.84
CA ARG A 80 0.04 -7.15 9.31
C ARG A 80 -0.21 -5.92 8.44
N SER A 81 0.23 -4.76 8.91
CA SER A 81 0.06 -3.48 8.23
C SER A 81 0.90 -3.42 6.96
N THR A 82 2.16 -3.84 7.02
CA THR A 82 3.07 -3.94 5.87
C THR A 82 2.50 -4.86 4.80
N ALA A 83 2.03 -6.05 5.19
CA ALA A 83 1.40 -7.00 4.27
C ALA A 83 0.12 -6.44 3.61
N ALA A 84 -0.74 -5.76 4.37
CA ALA A 84 -1.93 -5.11 3.83
C ALA A 84 -1.56 -4.00 2.82
N VAL A 85 -0.58 -3.16 3.14
CA VAL A 85 -0.09 -2.12 2.24
C VAL A 85 0.53 -2.72 0.98
N PHE A 86 1.30 -3.79 1.08
CA PHE A 86 1.85 -4.49 -0.09
C PHE A 86 0.75 -5.02 -1.01
N LEU A 87 -0.29 -5.66 -0.46
CA LEU A 87 -1.41 -6.15 -1.24
C LEU A 87 -2.09 -5.01 -2.02
N ARG A 88 -2.31 -3.87 -1.35
CA ARG A 88 -2.96 -2.71 -1.95
C ARG A 88 -2.10 -2.01 -2.98
N ARG A 89 -0.80 -1.86 -2.73
CA ARG A 89 0.19 -1.35 -3.71
C ARG A 89 0.22 -2.24 -4.95
N PHE A 90 0.25 -3.56 -4.75
CA PHE A 90 0.26 -4.53 -5.84
C PHE A 90 -0.97 -4.40 -6.74
N TYR A 91 -2.17 -4.27 -6.15
CA TYR A 91 -3.42 -4.16 -6.92
C TYR A 91 -3.77 -2.74 -7.41
N ILE A 92 -2.89 -1.77 -7.19
CA ILE A 92 -2.96 -0.48 -7.90
C ILE A 92 -2.27 -0.60 -9.27
N THR A 93 -1.16 -1.32 -9.33
CA THR A 93 -0.34 -1.50 -10.54
C THR A 93 -0.71 -2.76 -11.34
N ASN A 94 -1.45 -3.69 -10.74
CA ASN A 94 -1.91 -4.93 -11.36
C ASN A 94 -3.41 -5.13 -11.12
N SER A 95 -4.11 -5.78 -12.05
CA SER A 95 -5.54 -6.09 -11.88
C SER A 95 -5.76 -7.39 -11.11
N VAL A 96 -6.86 -7.47 -10.35
CA VAL A 96 -7.31 -8.74 -9.73
C VAL A 96 -7.72 -9.79 -10.77
N MET A 97 -8.03 -9.36 -12.00
CA MET A 97 -8.32 -10.25 -13.13
C MET A 97 -7.06 -10.97 -13.64
N THR A 98 -5.89 -10.37 -13.42
CA THR A 98 -4.59 -10.91 -13.87
C THR A 98 -4.00 -11.88 -12.85
N TYR A 99 -3.96 -11.50 -11.57
CA TYR A 99 -3.31 -12.29 -10.52
C TYR A 99 -4.27 -12.66 -9.37
N PRO A 100 -4.11 -13.84 -8.74
CA PRO A 100 -5.06 -14.35 -7.73
C PRO A 100 -4.92 -13.61 -6.40
N PRO A 101 -5.95 -12.88 -5.93
CA PRO A 101 -5.87 -12.22 -4.63
C PRO A 101 -5.77 -13.21 -3.48
N THR A 102 -6.34 -14.41 -3.58
CA THR A 102 -6.23 -15.45 -2.55
C THR A 102 -4.79 -15.90 -2.33
N GLU A 103 -4.01 -16.12 -3.39
CA GLU A 103 -2.60 -16.55 -3.25
C GLU A 103 -1.70 -15.35 -2.95
N LEU A 104 -1.92 -14.21 -3.60
CA LEU A 104 -1.16 -12.98 -3.33
C LEU A 104 -1.30 -12.54 -1.88
N LEU A 105 -2.46 -12.71 -1.24
CA LEU A 105 -2.64 -12.43 0.18
C LEU A 105 -1.64 -13.21 1.04
N LYS A 106 -1.50 -14.52 0.80
CA LYS A 106 -0.58 -15.38 1.55
C LYS A 106 0.87 -15.01 1.29
N THR A 107 1.20 -14.70 0.04
CA THR A 107 2.51 -14.16 -0.34
C THR A 107 2.80 -12.82 0.36
N CYS A 108 1.84 -11.90 0.43
CA CYS A 108 1.99 -10.62 1.13
C CYS A 108 2.25 -10.81 2.62
N LEU A 109 1.58 -11.76 3.29
CA LEU A 109 1.86 -12.10 4.68
C LEU A 109 3.29 -12.62 4.86
N PHE A 110 3.70 -13.57 4.02
CA PHE A 110 5.06 -14.12 4.07
C PHE A 110 6.14 -13.07 3.80
N PHE A 111 5.94 -12.25 2.77
CA PHE A 111 6.90 -11.22 2.39
C PHE A 111 6.91 -10.05 3.37
N GLY A 112 5.76 -9.69 3.96
CA GLY A 112 5.66 -8.71 5.04
C GLY A 112 6.49 -9.12 6.26
N CYS A 113 6.48 -10.41 6.62
CA CYS A 113 7.37 -10.94 7.66
C CYS A 113 8.85 -10.67 7.33
N LYS A 114 9.28 -10.96 6.09
CA LYS A 114 10.66 -10.69 5.65
C LYS A 114 11.02 -9.20 5.67
N ALA A 115 10.13 -8.34 5.19
CA ALA A 115 10.35 -6.89 5.12
C ALA A 115 10.54 -6.26 6.50
N GLU A 116 9.83 -6.75 7.52
CA GLU A 116 9.96 -6.31 8.91
C GLU A 116 11.05 -7.06 9.71
N GLY A 117 11.88 -7.88 9.04
CA GLY A 117 12.96 -8.64 9.71
C GLY A 117 12.48 -9.81 10.57
N PHE A 118 11.22 -10.24 10.42
CA PHE A 118 10.64 -11.39 11.10
C PHE A 118 10.73 -12.65 10.24
N TYR A 119 11.65 -13.56 10.58
CA TYR A 119 11.88 -14.77 9.79
C TYR A 119 10.99 -15.92 10.23
N ILE A 120 9.79 -16.01 9.65
CA ILE A 120 8.92 -17.18 9.77
C ILE A 120 9.33 -18.29 8.79
N ARG A 121 9.35 -19.55 9.25
CA ARG A 121 9.53 -20.68 8.34
C ARG A 121 8.32 -20.80 7.43
N LEU A 122 8.57 -20.83 6.12
CA LEU A 122 7.52 -20.87 5.11
C LEU A 122 6.56 -22.05 5.28
N SER A 123 7.07 -23.25 5.60
CA SER A 123 6.24 -24.43 5.81
C SER A 123 5.23 -24.23 6.96
N LYS A 124 5.68 -23.66 8.08
CA LYS A 124 4.82 -23.35 9.24
C LYS A 124 3.73 -22.34 8.90
N LEU A 125 4.03 -21.37 8.04
CA LEU A 125 3.02 -20.42 7.58
C LEU A 125 2.03 -21.10 6.63
N ALA A 126 2.50 -21.93 5.69
CA ALA A 126 1.65 -22.67 4.77
C ALA A 126 0.69 -23.62 5.50
N GLU A 127 1.16 -24.31 6.55
CA GLU A 127 0.36 -25.20 7.40
C GLU A 127 -0.83 -24.51 8.08
N LYS A 128 -0.78 -23.18 8.29
CA LYS A 128 -1.91 -22.41 8.84
C LYS A 128 -3.05 -22.19 7.84
N PHE A 129 -2.81 -22.42 6.54
CA PHE A 129 -3.80 -22.20 5.50
C PHE A 129 -4.25 -23.53 4.87
N PRO A 130 -5.55 -23.77 4.67
CA PRO A 130 -6.03 -24.99 4.05
C PRO A 130 -5.54 -25.10 2.60
N ASN A 131 -5.19 -26.31 2.17
CA ASN A 131 -4.79 -26.64 0.80
C ASN A 131 -3.70 -25.71 0.21
N THR A 132 -2.79 -25.21 1.06
CA THR A 132 -1.74 -24.28 0.66
C THR A 132 -0.38 -24.94 0.79
N THR A 133 0.41 -24.91 -0.28
CA THR A 133 1.79 -25.39 -0.28
C THR A 133 2.77 -24.22 -0.18
N SER A 134 3.98 -24.51 0.33
CA SER A 134 5.08 -23.55 0.35
C SER A 134 5.41 -23.00 -1.04
N GLU A 135 5.31 -23.84 -2.07
CA GLU A 135 5.59 -23.45 -3.46
C GLU A 135 4.60 -22.41 -3.97
N GLN A 136 3.30 -22.55 -3.66
CA GLN A 136 2.28 -21.57 -4.05
C GLN A 136 2.56 -20.18 -3.50
N ILE A 137 3.00 -20.09 -2.24
CA ILE A 137 3.36 -18.83 -1.60
C ILE A 137 4.62 -18.22 -2.25
N LEU A 138 5.64 -19.05 -2.53
CA LEU A 138 6.90 -18.61 -3.17
C LEU A 138 6.73 -18.18 -4.61
N ALA A 139 5.78 -18.79 -5.34
CA ALA A 139 5.54 -18.47 -6.74
C ALA A 139 5.14 -17.00 -6.95
N GLY A 140 4.41 -16.43 -5.99
CA GLY A 140 4.04 -15.02 -5.99
C GLY A 140 5.13 -14.06 -5.48
N GLU A 141 6.19 -14.54 -4.83
CA GLU A 141 7.10 -13.67 -4.05
C GLU A 141 7.80 -12.63 -4.94
N PHE A 142 8.49 -13.07 -5.98
CA PHE A 142 9.19 -12.14 -6.86
C PHE A 142 8.23 -11.26 -7.67
N LEU A 143 7.07 -11.82 -8.04
CA LEU A 143 6.00 -11.07 -8.70
C LEU A 143 5.51 -9.92 -7.81
N LEU A 144 5.30 -10.18 -6.51
CA LEU A 144 4.94 -9.16 -5.54
C LEU A 144 6.01 -8.07 -5.49
N CYS A 145 7.30 -8.43 -5.38
CA CYS A 145 8.41 -7.47 -5.37
C CYS A 145 8.38 -6.52 -6.57
N GLN A 146 8.14 -7.07 -7.77
CA GLN A 146 8.01 -6.29 -9.00
C GLN A 146 6.79 -5.37 -8.93
N GLY A 147 5.62 -5.89 -8.53
CA GLY A 147 4.37 -5.12 -8.46
C GLY A 147 4.41 -3.97 -7.46
N ILE A 148 5.15 -4.11 -6.35
CA ILE A 148 5.39 -3.04 -5.37
C ILE A 148 6.65 -2.21 -5.68
N ARG A 149 7.21 -2.35 -6.90
CA ARG A 149 8.37 -1.58 -7.39
C ARG A 149 9.57 -1.63 -6.45
N PHE A 150 9.80 -2.77 -5.82
CA PHE A 150 10.88 -3.00 -4.85
C PHE A 150 10.89 -2.00 -3.66
N ALA A 151 9.76 -1.33 -3.39
CA ALA A 151 9.62 -0.37 -2.30
C ALA A 151 9.19 -1.07 -1.01
N PHE A 152 10.14 -1.73 -0.35
CA PHE A 152 9.89 -2.56 0.84
C PHE A 152 9.73 -1.74 2.13
N ASP A 153 10.37 -0.57 2.22
CA ASP A 153 10.22 0.35 3.37
C ASP A 153 8.80 0.97 3.36
N VAL A 154 7.98 0.54 4.32
CA VAL A 154 6.64 1.10 4.58
C VAL A 154 6.68 1.81 5.93
N ARG A 155 6.35 3.11 5.93
CA ARG A 155 6.33 3.92 7.15
C ARG A 155 4.92 3.88 7.74
N HIS A 156 4.80 3.24 8.90
CA HIS A 156 3.54 3.15 9.63
C HIS A 156 3.38 4.26 10.67
N PRO A 157 2.13 4.68 10.96
CA PRO A 157 1.82 5.74 11.93
C PRO A 157 1.91 5.30 13.40
N PHE A 158 2.12 4.00 13.70
CA PHE A 158 2.08 3.50 15.08
C PHE A 158 3.17 4.11 15.97
N ARG A 159 4.42 4.18 15.49
CA ARG A 159 5.50 4.81 16.26
C ARG A 159 5.28 6.32 16.42
N ALA A 160 4.68 6.97 15.43
CA ALA A 160 4.30 8.38 15.52
C ALA A 160 3.22 8.58 16.60
N LEU A 161 2.28 7.64 16.73
CA LEU A 161 1.25 7.67 17.78
C LEU A 161 1.91 7.56 19.15
N GLU A 162 2.80 6.59 19.37
CA GLU A 162 3.52 6.47 20.65
C GLU A 162 4.28 7.76 21.01
N GLY A 163 4.94 8.39 20.03
CA GLY A 163 5.63 9.67 20.22
C GLY A 163 4.68 10.82 20.57
N ALA A 164 3.54 10.91 19.89
CA ALA A 164 2.52 11.94 20.17
C ALA A 164 1.90 11.76 21.56
N ILE A 165 1.65 10.52 21.99
CA ILE A 165 1.12 10.24 23.34
C ILE A 165 2.12 10.63 24.42
N VAL A 166 3.43 10.38 24.22
CA VAL A 166 4.47 10.85 25.15
C VAL A 166 4.45 12.37 25.28
N GLU A 167 4.34 13.08 24.15
CA GLU A 167 4.27 14.55 24.16
C GLU A 167 2.98 15.07 24.82
N LEU A 168 1.83 14.41 24.59
CA LEU A 168 0.58 14.75 25.27
C LEU A 168 0.67 14.55 26.78
N ARG A 169 1.23 13.44 27.26
CA ARG A 169 1.45 13.20 28.71
C ARG A 169 2.36 14.25 29.33
N ARG A 170 3.35 14.72 28.57
CA ARG A 170 4.25 15.80 29.00
C ARG A 170 3.52 17.14 29.13
N ARG A 171 2.62 17.47 28.20
CA ARG A 171 1.87 18.74 28.18
C ARG A 171 0.65 18.75 29.11
N LEU A 172 0.00 17.60 29.29
CA LEU A 172 -1.24 17.41 30.05
C LEU A 172 -1.07 16.29 31.10
N PRO A 173 -0.21 16.48 32.11
CA PRO A 173 0.10 15.43 33.10
C PRO A 173 -1.12 15.04 33.96
N THR A 174 -2.12 15.91 34.09
CA THR A 174 -3.35 15.66 34.87
C THR A 174 -4.43 14.92 34.08
N GLU A 175 -4.27 14.76 32.76
CA GLU A 175 -5.29 14.15 31.88
C GLU A 175 -4.90 12.75 31.39
N GLU A 176 -4.05 12.04 32.14
CA GLU A 176 -3.60 10.68 31.81
C GLU A 176 -4.74 9.70 31.40
N PRO A 177 -5.89 9.61 32.11
CA PRO A 177 -6.96 8.68 31.70
C PRO A 177 -7.56 9.04 30.34
N ARG A 178 -7.72 10.33 30.02
CA ARG A 178 -8.22 10.81 28.72
C ARG A 178 -7.24 10.44 27.62
N ILE A 179 -5.94 10.68 27.84
CA ILE A 179 -4.88 10.34 26.89
C ILE A 179 -4.81 8.83 26.64
N ASN A 180 -4.94 8.01 27.68
CA ASN A 180 -4.91 6.55 27.54
C ASN A 180 -6.11 6.03 26.74
N ASN A 181 -7.31 6.59 26.95
CA ASN A 181 -8.49 6.25 26.16
C ASN A 181 -8.32 6.66 24.68
N ALA A 182 -7.81 7.86 24.44
CA ALA A 182 -7.54 8.34 23.09
C ALA A 182 -6.46 7.50 22.39
N HIS A 183 -5.40 7.09 23.10
CA HIS A 183 -4.35 6.20 22.60
C HIS A 183 -4.92 4.86 22.17
N ALA A 184 -5.73 4.22 23.02
CA ALA A 184 -6.36 2.95 22.72
C ALA A 184 -7.27 3.06 21.47
N ARG A 185 -8.12 4.09 21.43
CA ARG A 185 -9.03 4.31 20.29
C ARG A 185 -8.29 4.60 19.00
N ALA A 186 -7.33 5.53 19.00
CA ALA A 186 -6.54 5.88 17.83
C ALA A 186 -5.76 4.66 17.31
N ARG A 187 -5.20 3.84 18.21
CA ARG A 187 -4.50 2.60 17.82
C ARG A 187 -5.41 1.61 17.10
N GLU A 188 -6.66 1.45 17.51
CA GLU A 188 -7.62 0.60 16.79
C GLU A 188 -8.00 1.16 15.41
N VAL A 189 -8.17 2.49 15.29
CA VAL A 189 -8.37 3.17 14.00
C VAL A 189 -7.20 2.91 13.05
N LEU A 190 -5.96 3.02 13.53
CA LEU A 190 -4.76 2.77 12.71
C LEU A 190 -4.62 1.30 12.29
N LYS A 191 -5.04 0.35 13.14
CA LYS A 191 -4.97 -1.10 12.85
C LYS A 191 -5.97 -1.56 11.79
N PHE A 192 -7.04 -0.80 11.54
CA PHE A 192 -8.10 -1.19 10.62
C PHE A 192 -8.39 -0.12 9.58
N SER A 193 -8.94 1.03 9.99
CA SER A 193 -9.41 2.10 9.10
C SER A 193 -8.32 2.55 8.13
N ALA A 194 -7.10 2.75 8.63
CA ALA A 194 -5.98 3.17 7.79
C ALA A 194 -5.56 2.10 6.76
N LEU A 195 -5.79 0.82 7.05
CA LEU A 195 -5.44 -0.30 6.16
C LEU A 195 -6.51 -0.61 5.11
N ILE A 196 -7.75 -0.15 5.28
CA ILE A 196 -8.87 -0.38 4.33
C ILE A 196 -9.14 0.85 3.44
N THR A 197 -8.87 2.06 3.94
CA THR A 197 -9.08 3.34 3.25
C THR A 197 -7.82 3.79 2.52
N ASP A 198 -7.91 4.69 1.53
CA ASP A 198 -6.76 5.10 0.70
C ASP A 198 -5.78 6.06 1.40
N VAL A 199 -5.84 6.20 2.73
CA VAL A 199 -5.05 7.21 3.47
C VAL A 199 -3.54 7.08 3.28
N TYR A 200 -3.01 5.85 3.16
CA TYR A 200 -1.58 5.61 2.91
C TYR A 200 -1.08 6.17 1.58
N PHE A 201 -1.98 6.43 0.63
CA PHE A 201 -1.67 6.97 -0.68
C PHE A 201 -1.81 8.48 -0.73
N HIS A 202 -2.51 9.10 0.22
CA HIS A 202 -2.84 10.53 0.18
C HIS A 202 -2.17 11.35 1.28
N PHE A 203 -1.85 10.72 2.41
CA PHE A 203 -1.42 11.41 3.62
C PHE A 203 -0.12 10.82 4.16
N THR A 204 0.63 11.65 4.87
CA THR A 204 1.86 11.23 5.56
C THR A 204 1.52 10.45 6.83
N PRO A 205 2.44 9.61 7.36
CA PRO A 205 2.19 8.87 8.61
C PRO A 205 1.87 9.78 9.80
N SER A 206 2.44 10.99 9.87
CA SER A 206 2.11 11.96 10.92
C SER A 206 0.70 12.53 10.76
N GLN A 207 0.26 12.83 9.54
CA GLN A 207 -1.11 13.27 9.25
C GLN A 207 -2.13 12.17 9.56
N VAL A 208 -1.85 10.92 9.17
CA VAL A 208 -2.72 9.76 9.48
C VAL A 208 -2.80 9.53 10.99
N MET A 209 -1.67 9.66 11.70
CA MET A 209 -1.64 9.56 13.15
C MET A 209 -2.47 10.66 13.83
N MET A 210 -2.28 11.92 13.44
CA MET A 210 -3.05 13.05 14.00
C MET A 210 -4.54 12.92 13.70
N ALA A 211 -4.90 12.47 12.50
CA ALA A 211 -6.29 12.20 12.14
C ALA A 211 -6.89 11.08 13.01
N ALA A 212 -6.13 10.01 13.32
CA ALA A 212 -6.59 8.97 14.22
C ALA A 212 -6.77 9.46 15.67
N ILE A 213 -5.92 10.38 16.14
CA ILE A 213 -6.13 11.07 17.42
C ILE A 213 -7.38 11.96 17.34
N LEU A 214 -7.58 12.70 16.24
CA LEU A 214 -8.75 13.56 16.04
C LEU A 214 -10.07 12.78 16.05
N VAL A 215 -10.08 11.57 15.47
CA VAL A 215 -11.23 10.63 15.55
C VAL A 215 -11.50 10.20 16.99
N ALA A 216 -10.45 10.05 17.80
CA ALA A 216 -10.58 9.60 19.19
C ALA A 216 -10.95 10.74 20.16
N ASP A 217 -10.32 11.90 19.99
CA ASP A 217 -10.50 13.10 20.80
C ASP A 217 -9.98 14.34 20.04
N SER A 218 -10.89 15.23 19.66
CA SER A 218 -10.54 16.41 18.87
C SER A 218 -9.64 17.40 19.60
N GLY A 219 -9.81 17.55 20.93
CA GLY A 219 -9.10 18.56 21.71
C GLY A 219 -7.62 18.24 21.96
N LEU A 220 -7.22 16.97 21.83
CA LEU A 220 -5.82 16.58 21.98
C LEU A 220 -4.96 17.02 20.78
N VAL A 221 -5.54 17.15 19.59
CA VAL A 221 -4.79 17.60 18.39
C VAL A 221 -4.42 19.08 18.51
N ASP A 222 -5.29 19.92 19.06
CA ASP A 222 -4.98 21.33 19.32
C ASP A 222 -3.81 21.50 20.30
N THR A 223 -3.66 20.56 21.23
CA THR A 223 -2.53 20.54 22.17
C THR A 223 -1.22 20.19 21.46
N LEU A 224 -1.25 19.36 20.42
CA LEU A 224 -0.08 18.99 19.60
C LEU A 224 0.26 20.08 18.57
N LEU A 225 -0.76 20.74 18.02
CA LEU A 225 -0.66 21.81 17.02
C LEU A 225 -1.27 23.13 17.57
N PRO A 226 -0.62 23.77 18.56
CA PRO A 226 -1.15 24.97 19.19
C PRO A 226 -1.34 26.09 18.15
N SER A 227 -2.43 26.83 18.28
CA SER A 227 -2.68 28.05 17.50
C SER A 227 -1.67 29.14 17.86
N SER A 228 -1.24 29.92 16.86
CA SER A 228 -0.39 31.11 17.02
C SER A 228 -0.95 32.11 18.04
N ASP A 229 -2.28 32.17 18.19
CA ASP A 229 -2.98 33.04 19.12
C ASP A 229 -2.70 32.75 20.61
N ASN A 230 -2.26 31.53 20.95
CA ASN A 230 -1.87 31.16 22.31
C ASN A 230 -0.43 31.59 22.66
N THR A 231 0.34 32.08 21.68
CA THR A 231 1.67 32.67 21.85
C THR A 231 1.59 34.18 21.73
N GLN A 232 0.91 34.84 22.68
CA GLN A 232 1.03 36.28 22.85
C GLN A 232 2.45 36.63 23.32
N GLY A 233 3.34 36.97 22.39
CA GLY A 233 4.69 37.41 22.74
C GLY A 233 5.61 37.62 21.54
N GLN A 234 5.57 38.84 20.98
CA GLN A 234 6.63 39.52 20.21
C GLN A 234 7.21 38.80 18.96
N GLY A 235 6.81 39.25 17.77
CA GLY A 235 7.67 39.20 16.58
C GLY A 235 6.98 39.17 15.21
N GLY A 236 6.91 40.33 14.54
CA GLY A 236 6.86 40.49 13.07
C GLY A 236 5.61 40.00 12.31
N ASP A 237 4.75 40.94 11.91
CA ASP A 237 3.47 40.74 11.17
C ASP A 237 3.54 39.82 9.93
N GLY A 238 4.69 39.74 9.23
CA GLY A 238 4.83 38.95 8.01
C GLY A 238 5.05 37.44 8.23
N ALA A 239 5.73 37.05 9.31
CA ALA A 239 6.04 35.65 9.59
C ALA A 239 4.87 34.93 10.29
N VAL A 240 4.15 35.64 11.16
CA VAL A 240 2.99 35.12 11.90
C VAL A 240 1.84 34.75 10.96
N GLY A 241 1.61 35.55 9.91
CA GLY A 241 0.62 35.23 8.86
C GLY A 241 0.95 33.93 8.11
N ALA A 242 2.19 33.77 7.65
CA ALA A 242 2.61 32.57 6.92
C ALA A 242 2.54 31.28 7.76
N HIS A 243 2.84 31.35 9.06
CA HIS A 243 2.70 30.22 9.98
C HIS A 243 1.22 29.85 10.24
N THR A 244 0.35 30.85 10.28
CA THR A 244 -1.10 30.65 10.48
C THR A 244 -1.74 30.01 9.25
N ASP A 245 -1.41 30.50 8.04
CA ASP A 245 -1.86 29.90 6.77
C ASP A 245 -1.39 28.45 6.61
N LEU A 246 -0.17 28.14 7.05
CA LEU A 246 0.37 26.78 7.02
C LEU A 246 -0.36 25.87 8.01
N ARG A 247 -0.65 26.35 9.23
CA ARG A 247 -1.43 25.60 10.22
C ARG A 247 -2.83 25.28 9.71
N GLU A 248 -3.52 26.25 9.12
CA GLU A 248 -4.85 26.05 8.56
C GLU A 248 -4.85 24.98 7.46
N LYS A 249 -3.85 25.01 6.56
CA LYS A 249 -3.65 23.97 5.55
C LYS A 249 -3.39 22.59 6.16
N ILE A 250 -2.57 22.51 7.21
CA ILE A 250 -2.29 21.26 7.93
C ILE A 250 -3.58 20.72 8.56
N MET A 251 -4.34 21.55 9.27
CA MET A 251 -5.60 21.14 9.90
C MET A 251 -6.64 20.71 8.87
N THR A 252 -6.78 21.43 7.76
CA THR A 252 -7.65 21.04 6.64
C THR A 252 -7.26 19.67 6.07
N THR A 253 -5.95 19.40 5.97
CA THR A 253 -5.44 18.10 5.51
C THR A 253 -5.74 16.99 6.51
N ILE A 254 -5.60 17.25 7.82
CA ILE A 254 -5.90 16.29 8.89
C ILE A 254 -7.40 15.98 8.94
N GLU A 255 -8.27 17.00 8.81
CA GLU A 255 -9.72 16.83 8.72
C GLU A 255 -10.12 15.99 7.50
N SER A 256 -9.51 16.25 6.33
CA SER A 256 -9.74 15.42 5.14
C SER A 256 -9.30 13.96 5.35
N CYS A 257 -8.17 13.75 6.04
CA CYS A 257 -7.69 12.41 6.40
C CYS A 257 -8.64 11.72 7.39
N ARG A 258 -9.13 12.46 8.39
CA ARG A 258 -10.11 11.99 9.38
C ARG A 258 -11.39 11.52 8.69
N ALA A 259 -11.97 12.34 7.81
CA ALA A 259 -13.18 11.98 7.09
C ALA A 259 -13.00 10.67 6.31
N MET A 260 -11.83 10.48 5.68
CA MET A 260 -11.51 9.23 4.99
C MET A 260 -11.35 8.03 5.94
N LEU A 261 -10.81 8.22 7.15
CA LEU A 261 -10.73 7.14 8.16
C LEU A 261 -12.13 6.76 8.68
N GLU A 262 -13.02 7.73 8.84
CA GLU A 262 -14.40 7.56 9.30
C GLU A 262 -15.30 6.82 8.28
N ASP A 263 -14.88 6.68 7.02
CA ASP A 263 -15.57 5.83 6.03
C ASP A 263 -15.50 4.34 6.39
N GLU A 264 -14.41 3.90 7.07
CA GLU A 264 -14.21 2.51 7.47
C GLU A 264 -13.78 2.41 8.95
N PRO A 265 -14.64 2.74 9.92
CA PRO A 265 -14.31 2.68 11.34
C PRO A 265 -14.07 1.23 11.80
N PRO A 266 -13.31 1.01 12.89
CA PRO A 266 -12.95 -0.34 13.36
C PRO A 266 -14.14 -1.28 13.55
N GLU A 267 -15.29 -0.75 13.97
CA GLU A 267 -16.54 -1.49 14.20
C GLU A 267 -17.00 -2.24 12.94
N ARG A 268 -16.77 -1.67 11.74
CA ARG A 268 -17.15 -2.32 10.47
C ARG A 268 -16.45 -3.65 10.26
N MET A 269 -15.31 -3.91 10.91
CA MET A 269 -14.64 -5.21 10.83
C MET A 269 -15.55 -6.35 11.29
N ALA A 270 -16.34 -6.11 12.36
CA ALA A 270 -17.31 -7.04 12.89
C ALA A 270 -18.69 -6.83 12.23
N ASP A 271 -19.19 -5.59 12.24
CA ASP A 271 -20.59 -5.27 11.96
C ASP A 271 -20.96 -5.33 10.47
N TYR A 272 -19.96 -5.20 9.60
CA TYR A 272 -20.17 -5.23 8.15
C TYR A 272 -19.37 -6.36 7.52
N TRP A 273 -18.06 -6.34 7.68
CA TRP A 273 -17.19 -7.29 7.02
C TRP A 273 -17.30 -8.70 7.61
N GLY A 274 -17.70 -8.83 8.88
CA GLY A 274 -17.86 -10.11 9.59
C GLY A 274 -19.17 -10.83 9.29
N THR A 275 -20.07 -10.17 8.59
CA THR A 275 -21.43 -10.64 8.39
C THR A 275 -21.54 -11.68 7.27
N PRO A 276 -22.38 -12.72 7.40
CA PRO A 276 -22.66 -13.65 6.30
C PRO A 276 -23.20 -12.94 5.04
N GLU A 277 -23.88 -11.81 5.22
CA GLU A 277 -24.46 -10.97 4.19
C GLU A 277 -23.40 -10.42 3.25
N ILE A 278 -22.29 -9.88 3.78
CA ILE A 278 -21.23 -9.36 2.92
C ILE A 278 -20.60 -10.49 2.11
N VAL A 279 -20.34 -11.64 2.73
CA VAL A 279 -19.75 -12.80 2.06
C VAL A 279 -20.66 -13.26 0.92
N LYS A 280 -21.98 -13.25 1.13
CA LYS A 280 -22.98 -13.53 0.10
C LYS A 280 -22.95 -12.48 -1.02
N SER A 281 -22.86 -11.19 -0.68
CA SER A 281 -22.81 -10.09 -1.66
C SER A 281 -21.55 -10.11 -2.54
N MET A 282 -20.45 -10.69 -2.03
CA MET A 282 -19.20 -10.85 -2.79
C MET A 282 -19.21 -12.08 -3.72
N LYS A 283 -20.15 -13.03 -3.54
CA LYS A 283 -20.23 -14.22 -4.40
C LYS A 283 -20.42 -13.90 -5.89
N PRO A 284 -21.33 -12.98 -6.31
CA PRO A 284 -21.46 -12.58 -7.71
C PRO A 284 -20.17 -12.01 -8.29
N LEU A 285 -19.48 -11.12 -7.55
CA LEU A 285 -18.21 -10.53 -7.99
C LEU A 285 -17.11 -11.58 -8.14
N ARG A 286 -17.03 -12.53 -7.21
CA ARG A 286 -16.08 -13.65 -7.31
C ARG A 286 -16.39 -14.58 -8.48
N LYS A 287 -17.67 -14.84 -8.77
CA LYS A 287 -18.10 -15.62 -9.95
C LYS A 287 -17.77 -14.89 -11.25
N LYS A 288 -17.99 -13.57 -11.30
CA LYS A 288 -17.60 -12.72 -12.43
C LYS A 288 -16.10 -12.75 -12.65
N LEU A 289 -15.31 -12.54 -11.58
CA LEU A 289 -13.85 -12.66 -11.60
C LEU A 289 -13.39 -14.02 -12.14
N GLN A 290 -14.03 -15.12 -11.73
CA GLN A 290 -13.65 -16.46 -12.20
C GLN A 290 -13.86 -16.63 -13.71
N LYS A 291 -14.85 -15.95 -14.30
CA LYS A 291 -15.15 -16.02 -15.73
C LYS A 291 -14.24 -15.12 -16.58
N CYS A 292 -13.81 -13.99 -16.03
CA CYS A 292 -13.04 -12.97 -16.77
C CYS A 292 -11.54 -12.96 -16.43
N ARG A 293 -11.04 -14.05 -15.84
CA ARG A 293 -9.67 -14.18 -15.35
C ARG A 293 -8.69 -14.44 -16.49
N ASP A 294 -7.47 -13.93 -16.37
CA ASP A 294 -6.37 -14.29 -17.27
C ASP A 294 -6.04 -15.79 -17.11
N PRO A 295 -6.19 -16.63 -18.15
CA PRO A 295 -5.97 -18.06 -18.05
C PRO A 295 -4.50 -18.43 -17.82
N ASP A 296 -3.55 -17.65 -18.34
CA ASP A 296 -2.12 -17.96 -18.30
C ASP A 296 -1.48 -17.49 -17.00
N ARG A 297 -2.02 -16.42 -16.40
CA ARG A 297 -1.51 -15.80 -15.17
C ARG A 297 -2.32 -16.16 -13.93
N ALA A 298 -3.38 -16.96 -14.09
CA ALA A 298 -4.22 -17.41 -12.99
C ALA A 298 -3.50 -18.32 -11.99
N ASP A 299 -2.60 -19.20 -12.47
CA ASP A 299 -1.80 -20.12 -11.68
C ASP A 299 -0.35 -19.61 -11.57
N LEU A 300 0.01 -19.13 -10.38
CA LEU A 300 1.33 -18.56 -10.13
C LEU A 300 2.44 -19.61 -10.21
N VAL A 301 2.18 -20.86 -9.83
CA VAL A 301 3.18 -21.93 -9.84
C VAL A 301 3.50 -22.30 -11.28
N ALA A 302 2.46 -22.49 -12.11
CA ALA A 302 2.62 -22.72 -13.54
C ALA A 302 3.36 -21.55 -14.22
N LEU A 303 2.99 -20.31 -13.89
CA LEU A 303 3.65 -19.12 -14.41
C LEU A 303 5.15 -19.07 -14.03
N GLN A 304 5.48 -19.37 -12.78
CA GLN A 304 6.88 -19.40 -12.33
C GLN A 304 7.66 -20.52 -13.03
N ARG A 305 7.07 -21.70 -13.18
CA ARG A 305 7.67 -22.83 -13.88
C ARG A 305 7.96 -22.50 -15.34
N ALA A 306 6.98 -21.96 -16.07
CA ALA A 306 7.15 -21.55 -17.46
C ALA A 306 8.27 -20.51 -17.62
N ARG A 307 8.37 -19.52 -16.72
CA ARG A 307 9.46 -18.53 -16.73
C ARG A 307 10.83 -19.16 -16.50
N ARG A 308 10.94 -20.15 -15.60
CA ARG A 308 12.20 -20.87 -15.34
C ARG A 308 12.62 -21.72 -16.54
N GLU A 309 11.68 -22.44 -17.16
CA GLU A 309 11.93 -23.26 -18.35
C GLU A 309 12.37 -22.38 -19.54
N GLN A 310 11.72 -21.23 -19.76
CA GLN A 310 12.14 -20.26 -20.79
C GLN A 310 13.54 -19.70 -20.54
N ALA A 311 13.91 -19.48 -19.28
CA ALA A 311 15.25 -19.02 -18.93
C ALA A 311 16.32 -20.11 -19.14
N ALA A 312 15.99 -21.37 -18.85
CA ALA A 312 16.88 -22.51 -19.04
C ALA A 312 17.02 -22.95 -20.51
N GLY A 313 15.97 -22.75 -21.32
CA GLY A 313 15.90 -23.15 -22.74
C GLY A 313 16.63 -22.23 -23.72
N LYS A 314 17.21 -21.11 -23.27
CA LYS A 314 18.10 -20.29 -24.12
C LYS A 314 19.49 -20.93 -24.16
N PRO A 315 19.98 -21.47 -25.29
CA PRO A 315 21.33 -22.02 -25.35
C PRO A 315 22.36 -20.90 -25.20
N ALA A 316 23.35 -21.11 -24.32
CA ALA A 316 24.57 -20.33 -24.30
C ALA A 316 25.34 -20.58 -25.61
N LYS A 317 25.41 -19.59 -26.51
CA LYS A 317 26.35 -19.64 -27.64
C LYS A 317 27.79 -19.50 -27.12
N PRO A 318 28.72 -20.40 -27.46
CA PRO A 318 30.15 -20.19 -27.25
C PRO A 318 30.76 -19.28 -28.34
N SER A 319 31.86 -18.63 -27.98
CA SER A 319 32.47 -17.40 -28.51
C SER A 319 33.16 -17.43 -29.89
N ALA A 320 33.20 -16.27 -30.58
CA ALA A 320 34.44 -15.63 -31.08
C ALA A 320 34.13 -14.33 -31.86
N GLY A 321 34.84 -13.24 -31.56
CA GLY A 321 34.88 -12.02 -32.40
C GLY A 321 33.91 -10.92 -31.99
N ALA A 322 34.45 -9.78 -31.59
CA ALA A 322 33.75 -8.62 -31.06
C ALA A 322 32.81 -7.97 -32.09
N VAL A 323 31.50 -7.90 -31.78
CA VAL A 323 30.64 -6.73 -31.93
C VAL A 323 29.56 -6.85 -30.85
N GLY A 324 29.51 -5.88 -29.93
CA GLY A 324 28.62 -5.90 -28.76
C GLY A 324 27.15 -5.76 -29.14
N ASP A 325 26.30 -6.56 -28.51
CA ASP A 325 24.87 -6.66 -28.74
C ASP A 325 24.13 -5.45 -28.15
N GLY A 326 24.15 -4.33 -28.90
CA GLY A 326 23.41 -3.10 -28.66
C GLY A 326 22.03 -3.09 -29.32
N GLY A 327 21.30 -4.21 -29.30
CA GLY A 327 20.06 -4.39 -30.06
C GLY A 327 18.74 -4.39 -29.28
N VAL A 328 18.74 -4.07 -27.97
CA VAL A 328 17.52 -4.09 -27.13
C VAL A 328 17.32 -2.78 -26.33
N PHE A 329 18.19 -1.79 -26.52
CA PHE A 329 17.97 -0.44 -26.03
C PHE A 329 18.15 0.50 -27.22
N GLY A 330 17.17 1.36 -27.48
CA GLY A 330 17.18 2.29 -28.61
C GLY A 330 18.52 3.03 -28.73
N GLU A 331 18.92 3.30 -29.97
CA GLU A 331 20.16 3.99 -30.34
C GLU A 331 20.40 5.23 -29.46
N GLY A 332 21.29 5.04 -28.49
CA GLY A 332 21.84 6.09 -27.65
C GLY A 332 23.26 6.33 -28.10
N ASP A 333 23.44 7.46 -28.78
CA ASP A 333 24.73 8.02 -29.16
C ASP A 333 25.73 8.02 -27.99
N ALA A 334 27.01 7.92 -28.34
CA ALA A 334 28.12 7.52 -27.50
C ALA A 334 28.19 8.23 -26.13
N ARG A 335 28.65 7.47 -25.12
CA ARG A 335 28.87 7.92 -23.75
C ARG A 335 29.81 9.13 -23.71
N ASP A 336 29.25 10.29 -23.37
CA ASP A 336 30.01 11.40 -22.83
C ASP A 336 29.79 11.50 -21.31
N VAL A 337 30.89 11.56 -20.56
CA VAL A 337 30.92 11.55 -19.10
C VAL A 337 30.48 12.93 -18.59
N LYS A 338 29.17 13.16 -18.50
CA LYS A 338 28.57 14.22 -17.68
C LYS A 338 27.38 13.65 -16.92
N ARG A 339 27.39 13.80 -15.59
CA ARG A 339 26.30 13.48 -14.66
C ARG A 339 24.95 13.90 -15.25
N ARG A 340 24.17 12.94 -15.76
CA ARG A 340 22.82 13.20 -16.26
C ARG A 340 21.89 13.34 -15.07
N LYS A 341 21.34 14.54 -14.90
CA LYS A 341 20.31 14.87 -13.91
C LYS A 341 19.07 14.03 -14.22
N VAL A 342 18.60 13.25 -13.25
CA VAL A 342 17.38 12.44 -13.39
C VAL A 342 16.21 13.41 -13.59
N GLY A 343 15.63 13.40 -14.78
CA GLY A 343 14.41 14.15 -15.09
C GLY A 343 13.23 13.56 -14.33
N THR A 344 12.44 14.42 -13.71
CA THR A 344 11.14 14.12 -13.11
C THR A 344 10.14 13.79 -14.22
N GLY A 345 10.03 12.52 -14.65
CA GLY A 345 9.02 12.17 -15.65
C GLY A 345 8.98 10.72 -16.13
N ASP A 346 10.11 10.05 -16.31
CA ASP A 346 10.12 8.70 -16.89
C ASP A 346 10.03 7.61 -15.81
N ASP A 347 9.07 6.70 -15.96
CA ASP A 347 8.86 5.55 -15.07
C ASP A 347 10.06 4.61 -15.16
N VAL A 348 10.96 4.73 -14.18
CA VAL A 348 12.21 3.95 -14.04
C VAL A 348 11.97 2.43 -14.08
N PHE A 349 10.74 1.98 -13.84
CA PHE A 349 10.38 0.57 -13.75
C PHE A 349 9.76 0.00 -15.05
N GLY A 350 9.63 0.80 -16.10
CA GLY A 350 8.99 0.39 -17.35
C GLY A 350 7.47 0.21 -17.24
N PRO A 351 6.77 -0.14 -18.33
CA PRO A 351 5.34 -0.37 -18.30
C PRO A 351 4.99 -1.58 -17.41
N PRO A 352 3.80 -1.60 -16.78
CA PRO A 352 3.32 -2.77 -16.05
C PRO A 352 3.30 -4.01 -16.96
N LEU A 353 3.76 -5.15 -16.42
CA LEU A 353 3.98 -6.42 -17.14
C LEU A 353 2.70 -7.10 -17.63
#